data_AF-A0A371QKG0-F1
#
_entry.id   AF-A0A371QKG0-F1
#
_cell.length_a   1.000
_cell.length_b   1.000
_cell.length_c   1.000
_cell.angle_alpha   90.00
_cell.angle_beta   90.00
_cell.angle_gamma   90.00
#
_symmetry.space_group_name_H-M   'P 1'
#
loop_
_entity.id
_entity.type
_entity.pdbx_description
1 polymer ?
#
loop_
_entity_poly.entity_id
_entity_poly.type
_entity_poly.pdbx_seq_one_letter_code
_entity_poly.pdbx_strand_id
1 'polypeptide(L)'
;MEDKIIEEITRLKEELAGRITELHFNNNPGLEKRYGEAGRKKCFDDAVYHLNYLIEAIRLNSRQLFNHYLEWAWHMLEARNIPQEDLVENIGYIKKAISEKTNHSGIVIEFLDSGANHLEELKPAEQTYIVKSNPLYEEAKKYLELLLDGKRNHAAELIDELVKTGTPVEQIYEYIFQVTQYEVGSLWQMNQVTVAHEHYCTAATQLIMSRLYPIIFSTEKHGSRMVACSVSGELHEIGIRMVSDYFEMDGWDSYYLGSNMPDGHLIDAIREHNADLLAISITLPLHIGKVKALIEKIRGIEEYDNLKIMVGGYPFGVIPGLEQKIGADATARTAAQAVETANEMVKPNISQ
;
A
#
# COMPACT_ATOMS: atom_id res chain seq x y z
N MET A 1 18.42 -21.28 -0.06
CA MET A 1 17.95 -21.88 -1.32
C MET A 1 17.08 -20.88 -2.05
N GLU A 2 16.07 -20.32 -1.38
CA GLU A 2 15.20 -19.25 -1.88
C GLU A 2 15.97 -18.01 -2.38
N ASP A 3 17.02 -17.56 -1.68
CA ASP A 3 17.84 -16.41 -2.14
C ASP A 3 18.46 -16.62 -3.52
N LYS A 4 18.94 -17.84 -3.82
CA LYS A 4 19.52 -18.17 -5.13
C LYS A 4 18.47 -18.14 -6.24
N ILE A 5 17.23 -18.52 -5.92
CA ILE A 5 16.09 -18.49 -6.84
C ILE A 5 15.74 -17.03 -7.14
N ILE A 6 15.65 -16.21 -6.10
CA ILE A 6 15.36 -14.77 -6.20
C ILE A 6 16.45 -14.08 -7.03
N GLU A 7 17.72 -14.34 -6.76
CA GLU A 7 18.85 -13.80 -7.52
C GLU A 7 18.78 -14.21 -9.01
N GLU A 8 18.50 -15.49 -9.29
CA GLU A 8 18.40 -16.00 -10.67
C GLU A 8 17.25 -15.35 -11.44
N ILE A 9 16.04 -15.32 -10.87
CA ILE A 9 14.87 -14.72 -11.53
C ILE A 9 15.04 -13.20 -11.67
N THR A 10 15.59 -12.54 -10.65
CA THR A 10 15.86 -11.10 -10.70
C THR A 10 16.84 -10.76 -11.82
N ARG A 11 17.92 -11.55 -11.96
CA ARG A 11 18.91 -11.38 -13.04
C ARG A 11 18.31 -11.65 -14.42
N LEU A 12 17.46 -12.66 -14.54
CA LEU A 12 16.85 -13.07 -15.82
C LEU A 12 15.54 -12.33 -16.13
N LYS A 13 15.13 -11.37 -15.30
CA LYS A 13 13.78 -10.78 -15.34
C LYS A 13 13.40 -10.20 -16.71
N GLU A 14 14.30 -9.45 -17.35
CA GLU A 14 14.04 -8.87 -18.66
C GLU A 14 13.96 -9.95 -19.76
N GLU A 15 14.81 -10.97 -19.69
CA GLU A 15 14.77 -12.10 -20.64
C GLU A 15 13.48 -12.92 -20.48
N LEU A 16 13.06 -13.17 -19.22
CA LEU A 16 11.80 -13.82 -18.90
C LEU A 16 10.61 -13.01 -19.40
N ALA A 17 10.58 -11.71 -19.15
CA ALA A 17 9.52 -10.82 -19.63
C ALA A 17 9.44 -10.82 -21.16
N GLY A 18 10.57 -10.72 -21.85
CA GLY A 18 10.63 -10.82 -23.31
C GLY A 18 10.07 -12.15 -23.81
N ARG A 19 10.43 -13.25 -23.16
CA ARG A 19 9.92 -14.58 -23.50
C ARG A 19 8.41 -14.72 -23.26
N ILE A 20 7.89 -14.17 -22.18
CA ILE A 20 6.45 -14.15 -21.87
C ILE A 20 5.70 -13.35 -22.95
N THR A 21 6.22 -12.19 -23.36
CA THR A 21 5.64 -11.38 -24.44
C THR A 21 5.64 -12.12 -25.77
N GLU A 22 6.71 -12.82 -26.13
CA GLU A 22 6.75 -13.64 -27.33
C GLU A 22 5.67 -14.73 -27.31
N LEU A 23 5.52 -15.44 -26.18
CA LEU A 23 4.51 -16.49 -26.03
C LEU A 23 3.10 -15.93 -26.22
N HIS A 24 2.78 -14.77 -25.64
CA HIS A 24 1.50 -14.09 -25.84
C HIS A 24 1.22 -13.80 -27.32
N PHE A 25 2.15 -13.14 -28.01
CA PHE A 25 1.93 -12.71 -29.40
C PHE A 25 1.97 -13.86 -30.41
N ASN A 26 2.69 -14.94 -30.11
CA ASN A 26 2.73 -16.14 -30.96
C ASN A 26 1.44 -16.97 -30.84
N ASN A 27 0.89 -17.09 -29.62
CA ASN A 27 -0.33 -17.86 -29.38
C ASN A 27 -1.61 -17.06 -29.68
N ASN A 28 -1.52 -15.72 -29.71
CA ASN A 28 -2.63 -14.83 -30.05
C ASN A 28 -2.27 -13.89 -31.23
N PRO A 29 -2.27 -14.37 -32.49
CA PRO A 29 -1.85 -13.58 -33.67
C PRO A 29 -2.66 -12.29 -33.90
N GLY A 30 -3.87 -12.21 -33.35
CA GLY A 30 -4.71 -11.00 -33.40
C GLY A 30 -4.14 -9.82 -32.61
N LEU A 31 -3.29 -10.05 -31.61
CA LEU A 31 -2.70 -9.00 -30.78
C LEU A 31 -1.78 -8.08 -31.58
N GLU A 32 -0.98 -8.64 -32.50
CA GLU A 32 -0.09 -7.86 -33.37
C GLU A 32 -0.89 -6.85 -34.20
N LYS A 33 -1.97 -7.30 -34.83
CA LYS A 33 -2.82 -6.45 -35.65
C LYS A 33 -3.56 -5.40 -34.81
N ARG A 34 -3.94 -5.72 -33.57
CA ARG A 34 -4.76 -4.85 -32.72
C ARG A 34 -3.95 -3.79 -31.98
N TYR A 35 -2.75 -4.12 -31.52
CA TYR A 35 -1.97 -3.27 -30.63
C TYR A 35 -0.53 -2.98 -31.11
N GLY A 36 -0.01 -3.76 -32.06
CA GLY A 36 1.33 -3.60 -32.63
C GLY A 36 2.45 -3.51 -31.58
N GLU A 37 3.49 -2.74 -31.91
CA GLU A 37 4.68 -2.54 -31.08
C GLU A 37 4.35 -1.92 -29.71
N ALA A 38 3.40 -0.99 -29.65
CA ALA A 38 2.96 -0.39 -28.40
C ALA A 38 2.31 -1.42 -27.46
N GLY A 39 1.56 -2.38 -28.01
CA GLY A 39 1.01 -3.51 -27.27
C GLY A 39 2.10 -4.45 -26.76
N ARG A 40 3.11 -4.75 -27.58
CA ARG A 40 4.25 -5.57 -27.16
C ARG A 40 4.99 -4.95 -25.98
N LYS A 41 5.26 -3.64 -26.04
CA LYS A 41 5.91 -2.92 -24.95
C LYS A 41 5.09 -3.00 -23.66
N LYS A 42 3.78 -2.76 -23.72
CA LYS A 42 2.91 -2.88 -22.54
C LYS A 42 2.89 -4.30 -21.97
N CYS A 43 2.76 -5.31 -22.83
CA CYS A 43 2.81 -6.71 -22.41
C CYS A 43 4.15 -7.07 -21.73
N PHE A 44 5.26 -6.52 -22.23
CA PHE A 44 6.57 -6.67 -21.60
C PHE A 44 6.60 -5.99 -20.22
N ASP A 45 6.12 -4.76 -20.12
CA ASP A 45 6.06 -4.02 -18.86
C ASP A 45 5.20 -4.77 -17.83
N ASP A 46 4.02 -5.28 -18.24
CA ASP A 46 3.13 -6.08 -17.39
C ASP A 46 3.80 -7.40 -16.95
N ALA A 47 4.51 -8.08 -17.84
CA ALA A 47 5.29 -9.28 -17.50
C ALA A 47 6.38 -8.98 -16.45
N VAL A 48 7.09 -7.86 -16.56
CA VAL A 48 8.03 -7.40 -15.55
C VAL A 48 7.32 -7.15 -14.21
N TYR A 49 6.15 -6.54 -14.22
CA TYR A 49 5.34 -6.32 -13.02
C TYR A 49 4.94 -7.62 -12.33
N HIS A 50 4.39 -8.59 -13.06
CA HIS A 50 4.03 -9.90 -12.52
C HIS A 50 5.24 -10.60 -11.89
N LEU A 51 6.39 -10.55 -12.56
CA LEU A 51 7.64 -11.15 -12.06
C LEU A 51 8.13 -10.46 -10.78
N ASN A 52 8.03 -9.14 -10.67
CA ASN A 52 8.41 -8.42 -9.44
C ASN A 52 7.55 -8.87 -8.24
N TYR A 53 6.22 -8.97 -8.41
CA TYR A 53 5.34 -9.45 -7.34
C TYR A 53 5.62 -10.91 -6.97
N LEU A 54 5.91 -11.76 -7.97
CA LEU A 54 6.29 -13.15 -7.73
C LEU A 54 7.60 -13.25 -6.93
N ILE A 55 8.61 -12.46 -7.29
CA ILE A 55 9.89 -12.39 -6.57
C ILE A 55 9.67 -12.01 -5.10
N GLU A 56 8.87 -10.99 -4.82
CA GLU A 56 8.59 -10.57 -3.43
C GLU A 56 7.80 -11.62 -2.65
N ALA A 57 6.83 -12.28 -3.28
CA ALA A 57 6.09 -13.38 -2.67
C ALA A 57 7.02 -14.55 -2.29
N ILE A 58 7.97 -14.90 -3.16
CA ILE A 58 9.00 -15.91 -2.88
C ILE A 58 9.90 -15.45 -1.73
N ARG A 59 10.36 -14.20 -1.75
CA ARG A 59 11.22 -13.63 -0.69
C ARG A 59 10.59 -13.71 0.70
N LEU A 60 9.28 -13.56 0.79
CA LEU A 60 8.54 -13.59 2.06
C LEU A 60 7.95 -14.97 2.38
N ASN A 61 8.19 -15.94 1.49
CA ASN A 61 7.58 -17.27 1.50
C ASN A 61 6.07 -17.18 1.75
N SER A 62 5.38 -16.34 0.97
CA SER A 62 3.95 -16.06 1.11
C SER A 62 3.24 -16.20 -0.23
N ARG A 63 2.62 -17.36 -0.46
CA ARG A 63 1.76 -17.59 -1.64
C ARG A 63 0.55 -16.64 -1.63
N GLN A 64 0.02 -16.35 -0.44
CA GLN A 64 -1.09 -15.41 -0.25
C GLN A 64 -0.77 -14.02 -0.82
N LEU A 65 0.47 -13.55 -0.72
CA LEU A 65 0.85 -12.26 -1.27
C LEU A 65 0.71 -12.21 -2.80
N PHE A 66 1.13 -13.28 -3.48
CA PHE A 66 0.98 -13.38 -4.93
C PHE A 66 -0.50 -13.55 -5.32
N ASN A 67 -1.27 -14.32 -4.55
CA ASN A 67 -2.70 -14.50 -4.76
C ASN A 67 -3.48 -13.19 -4.68
N HIS A 68 -3.26 -12.36 -3.64
CA HIS A 68 -3.91 -11.05 -3.52
C HIS A 68 -3.54 -10.11 -4.66
N TYR A 69 -2.29 -10.17 -5.16
CA TYR A 69 -1.89 -9.42 -6.34
C TYR A 69 -2.65 -9.88 -7.59
N LEU A 70 -2.79 -11.19 -7.79
CA LEU A 70 -3.53 -11.74 -8.91
C LEU A 70 -5.03 -11.41 -8.82
N GLU A 71 -5.63 -11.43 -7.64
CA GLU A 71 -7.01 -10.98 -7.40
C GLU A 71 -7.20 -9.51 -7.79
N TRP A 72 -6.28 -8.63 -7.39
CA TRP A 72 -6.28 -7.23 -7.81
C TRP A 72 -6.18 -7.09 -9.34
N ALA A 73 -5.26 -7.84 -9.97
CA ALA A 73 -5.10 -7.83 -11.42
C ALA A 73 -6.34 -8.37 -12.14
N TRP A 74 -6.97 -9.41 -11.60
CA TRP A 74 -8.20 -10.01 -12.12
C TRP A 74 -9.35 -9.00 -12.15
N HIS A 75 -9.59 -8.27 -11.04
CA HIS A 75 -10.60 -7.22 -10.99
C HIS A 75 -10.31 -6.07 -11.97
N MET A 76 -9.04 -5.71 -12.12
CA MET A 76 -8.60 -4.69 -13.09
C MET A 76 -8.89 -5.11 -14.55
N LEU A 77 -8.72 -6.38 -14.88
CA LEU A 77 -9.00 -6.90 -16.22
C LEU A 77 -10.50 -6.95 -16.49
N GLU A 78 -11.29 -7.44 -15.53
CA GLU A 78 -12.76 -7.49 -15.60
C GLU A 78 -13.34 -6.09 -15.88
N ALA A 79 -12.91 -5.09 -15.12
CA ALA A 79 -13.30 -3.69 -15.28
C ALA A 79 -13.00 -3.09 -16.66
N ARG A 80 -12.06 -3.69 -17.41
CA ARG A 80 -11.64 -3.26 -18.74
C ARG A 80 -12.25 -4.12 -19.86
N ASN A 81 -13.16 -5.03 -19.53
CA ASN A 81 -13.73 -6.02 -20.44
C ASN A 81 -12.65 -6.89 -21.10
N ILE A 82 -11.59 -7.21 -20.36
CA ILE A 82 -10.57 -8.17 -20.78
C ILE A 82 -10.94 -9.54 -20.18
N PRO A 83 -10.97 -10.62 -20.98
CA PRO A 83 -11.29 -11.96 -20.48
C PRO A 83 -10.37 -12.36 -19.32
N GLN A 84 -10.93 -12.92 -18.26
CA GLN A 84 -10.18 -13.31 -17.07
C GLN A 84 -9.30 -14.54 -17.33
N GLU A 85 -9.67 -15.34 -18.33
CA GLU A 85 -8.90 -16.45 -18.85
C GLU A 85 -7.52 -16.01 -19.34
N ASP A 86 -7.39 -14.77 -19.83
CA ASP A 86 -6.11 -14.20 -20.27
C ASP A 86 -5.08 -14.14 -19.12
N LEU A 87 -5.53 -13.94 -17.87
CA LEU A 87 -4.64 -13.93 -16.70
C LEU A 87 -4.16 -15.34 -16.34
N VAL A 88 -5.02 -16.34 -16.46
CA VAL A 88 -4.67 -17.76 -16.26
C VAL A 88 -3.72 -18.24 -17.36
N GLU A 89 -3.98 -17.87 -18.61
CA GLU A 89 -3.05 -18.12 -19.73
C GLU A 89 -1.68 -17.46 -19.50
N ASN A 90 -1.68 -16.20 -19.04
CA ASN A 90 -0.45 -15.48 -18.71
C ASN A 90 0.37 -16.22 -17.63
N ILE A 91 -0.27 -16.75 -16.58
CA ILE A 91 0.40 -17.60 -15.59
C ILE A 91 1.03 -18.83 -16.27
N GLY A 92 0.34 -19.46 -17.23
CA GLY A 92 0.88 -20.54 -18.04
C GLY A 92 2.13 -20.14 -18.83
N TYR A 93 2.14 -18.95 -19.44
CA TYR A 93 3.31 -18.43 -20.15
C TYR A 93 4.47 -18.12 -19.21
N ILE A 94 4.21 -17.59 -18.01
CA ILE A 94 5.23 -17.39 -16.97
C ILE A 94 5.84 -18.73 -16.55
N LYS A 95 5.02 -19.77 -16.28
CA LYS A 95 5.51 -21.12 -15.93
C LYS A 95 6.42 -21.68 -17.02
N LYS A 96 6.03 -21.53 -18.29
CA LYS A 96 6.82 -21.99 -19.44
C LYS A 96 8.15 -21.24 -19.55
N ALA A 97 8.12 -19.91 -19.48
CA ALA A 97 9.33 -19.09 -19.55
C ALA A 97 10.32 -19.40 -18.42
N ILE A 98 9.82 -19.54 -17.18
CA ILE A 98 10.62 -19.94 -16.02
C ILE A 98 11.24 -21.33 -16.23
N SER A 99 10.46 -22.31 -16.69
CA SER A 99 10.95 -23.67 -16.94
C SER A 99 12.00 -23.76 -18.04
N GLU A 100 11.92 -22.90 -19.06
CA GLU A 100 12.89 -22.85 -20.16
C GLU A 100 14.21 -22.16 -19.77
N LYS A 101 14.19 -21.28 -18.76
CA LYS A 101 15.30 -20.34 -18.48
C LYS A 101 15.93 -20.49 -17.10
N THR A 102 15.32 -21.21 -16.17
CA THR A 102 15.83 -21.37 -14.81
C THR A 102 15.95 -22.83 -14.40
N ASN A 103 16.90 -23.12 -13.51
CA ASN A 103 17.10 -24.48 -12.97
C ASN A 103 16.29 -24.72 -11.68
N HIS A 104 15.63 -23.68 -11.16
CA HIS A 104 14.89 -23.71 -9.90
C HIS A 104 13.38 -23.53 -10.09
N SER A 105 12.86 -23.99 -11.23
CA SER A 105 11.45 -23.81 -11.63
C SER A 105 10.44 -24.39 -10.64
N GLY A 106 10.76 -25.47 -9.92
CA GLY A 106 9.83 -26.16 -9.02
C GLY A 106 9.16 -25.25 -7.98
N ILE A 107 9.95 -24.53 -7.17
CA ILE A 107 9.39 -23.63 -6.14
C ILE A 107 8.60 -22.49 -6.78
N VAL A 108 9.08 -21.93 -7.89
CA VAL A 108 8.39 -20.82 -8.58
C VAL A 108 7.04 -21.28 -9.13
N ILE A 109 6.99 -22.49 -9.69
CA ILE A 109 5.78 -23.10 -10.23
C ILE A 109 4.75 -23.31 -9.12
N GLU A 110 5.15 -23.69 -7.90
CA GLU A 110 4.21 -23.83 -6.78
C GLU A 110 3.49 -22.51 -6.43
N PHE A 111 4.17 -21.36 -6.52
CA PHE A 111 3.53 -20.05 -6.32
C PHE A 111 2.56 -19.74 -7.45
N LEU A 112 2.95 -20.03 -8.70
CA LEU A 112 2.13 -19.82 -9.88
C LEU A 112 0.91 -20.76 -9.92
N ASP A 113 1.05 -22.00 -9.48
CA ASP A 113 -0.05 -22.97 -9.33
C ASP A 113 -1.02 -22.51 -8.24
N SER A 114 -0.51 -22.09 -7.09
CA SER A 114 -1.36 -21.54 -6.03
C SER A 114 -2.16 -20.33 -6.50
N GLY A 115 -1.55 -19.45 -7.30
CA GLY A 115 -2.22 -18.29 -7.88
C GLY A 115 -3.29 -18.67 -8.90
N ALA A 116 -3.00 -19.59 -9.81
CA ALA A 116 -3.96 -20.08 -10.80
C ALA A 116 -5.20 -20.70 -10.13
N ASN A 117 -4.99 -21.58 -9.15
CA ASN A 117 -6.09 -22.21 -8.40
C ASN A 117 -6.94 -21.17 -7.67
N HIS A 118 -6.31 -20.15 -7.09
CA HIS A 118 -7.03 -19.07 -6.42
C HIS A 118 -7.94 -18.30 -7.38
N LEU A 119 -7.47 -17.98 -8.59
CA LEU A 119 -8.26 -17.29 -9.61
C LEU A 119 -9.50 -18.08 -10.06
N GLU A 120 -9.44 -19.41 -10.07
CA GLU A 120 -10.59 -20.27 -10.41
C GLU A 120 -11.72 -20.22 -9.37
N GLU A 121 -11.38 -19.88 -8.12
CA GLU A 121 -12.33 -19.79 -7.01
C GLU A 121 -12.91 -18.38 -6.84
N LEU A 122 -12.32 -17.37 -7.49
CA LEU A 122 -12.75 -15.98 -7.38
C LEU A 122 -14.15 -15.78 -7.97
N LYS A 123 -14.90 -14.88 -7.33
CA LYS A 123 -16.22 -14.45 -7.79
C LYS A 123 -16.23 -12.93 -7.89
N PRO A 124 -16.89 -12.37 -8.91
CA PRO A 124 -17.11 -10.92 -8.96
C PRO A 124 -17.84 -10.48 -7.68
N ALA A 125 -17.28 -9.48 -7.00
CA ALA A 125 -17.91 -8.85 -5.85
C ALA A 125 -18.02 -7.35 -6.09
N GLU A 126 -19.23 -6.80 -5.98
CA GLU A 126 -19.40 -5.35 -5.82
C GLU A 126 -18.95 -5.01 -4.40
N GLN A 127 -17.71 -4.52 -4.26
CA GLN A 127 -17.18 -4.08 -2.99
C GLN A 127 -17.19 -2.55 -2.93
N THR A 128 -18.16 -2.01 -2.19
CA THR A 128 -18.12 -0.63 -1.72
C THR A 128 -17.59 -0.57 -0.30
N TYR A 129 -16.75 0.42 -0.02
CA TYR A 129 -16.22 0.74 1.30
C TYR A 129 -17.14 1.69 2.07
N ILE A 130 -18.13 2.31 1.41
CA ILE A 130 -19.14 3.15 2.04
C ILE A 130 -20.38 2.30 2.33
N VAL A 131 -20.35 1.61 3.47
CA VAL A 131 -21.41 0.69 3.89
C VAL A 131 -22.42 1.32 4.84
N LYS A 132 -23.69 0.89 4.80
CA LYS A 132 -24.76 1.45 5.65
C LYS A 132 -24.55 1.32 7.16
N SER A 133 -23.65 0.43 7.60
CA SER A 133 -23.26 0.29 9.01
C SER A 133 -22.29 1.38 9.48
N ASN A 134 -21.75 2.19 8.57
CA ASN A 134 -20.89 3.32 8.89
C ASN A 134 -21.73 4.40 9.64
N PRO A 135 -21.29 4.86 10.84
CA PRO A 135 -21.98 5.90 11.60
C PRO A 135 -22.17 7.23 10.86
N LEU A 136 -21.27 7.58 9.92
CA LEU A 136 -21.31 8.79 9.10
C LEU A 136 -21.58 8.44 7.62
N TYR A 137 -22.41 7.42 7.36
CA TYR A 137 -22.67 6.90 6.02
C TYR A 137 -23.14 7.98 5.02
N GLU A 138 -24.12 8.80 5.39
CA GLU A 138 -24.69 9.83 4.50
C GLU A 138 -23.67 10.94 4.23
N GLU A 139 -22.91 11.34 5.26
CA GLU A 139 -21.85 12.32 5.17
C GLU A 139 -20.70 11.83 4.28
N ALA A 140 -20.27 10.57 4.44
CA ALA A 140 -19.21 9.97 3.64
C ALA A 140 -19.61 9.88 2.16
N LYS A 141 -20.84 9.44 1.88
CA LYS A 141 -21.38 9.40 0.52
C LYS A 141 -21.43 10.79 -0.10
N LYS A 142 -22.00 11.77 0.62
CA LYS A 142 -22.08 13.16 0.17
C LYS A 142 -20.69 13.79 -0.05
N TYR A 143 -19.74 13.50 0.83
CA TYR A 143 -18.36 13.96 0.70
C TYR A 143 -17.73 13.45 -0.59
N LEU A 144 -17.85 12.14 -0.87
CA LEU A 144 -17.34 11.55 -2.11
C LEU A 144 -18.01 12.15 -3.35
N GLU A 145 -19.34 12.27 -3.37
CA GLU A 145 -20.07 12.89 -4.48
C GLU A 145 -19.58 14.31 -4.77
N LEU A 146 -19.40 15.13 -3.73
CA LEU A 146 -18.88 16.50 -3.87
C LEU A 146 -17.46 16.52 -4.46
N LEU A 147 -16.59 15.58 -4.06
CA LEU A 147 -15.24 15.51 -4.61
C LEU A 147 -15.24 15.06 -6.07
N LEU A 148 -16.01 14.03 -6.42
CA LEU A 148 -16.13 13.56 -7.81
C LEU A 148 -16.72 14.65 -8.74
N ASP A 149 -17.60 15.49 -8.21
CA ASP A 149 -18.16 16.67 -8.91
C ASP A 149 -17.20 17.87 -9.00
N GLY A 150 -15.98 17.78 -8.46
CA GLY A 150 -15.03 18.90 -8.45
C GLY A 150 -15.38 20.01 -7.46
N LYS A 151 -16.26 19.76 -6.48
CA LYS A 151 -16.77 20.74 -5.52
C LYS A 151 -16.02 20.70 -4.18
N ARG A 152 -14.68 20.78 -4.20
CA ARG A 152 -13.85 20.67 -2.97
C ARG A 152 -14.20 21.68 -1.87
N ASN A 153 -14.67 22.87 -2.22
CA ASN A 153 -15.05 23.89 -1.22
C ASN A 153 -16.29 23.43 -0.43
N HIS A 154 -17.29 22.88 -1.11
CA HIS A 154 -18.49 22.34 -0.44
C HIS A 154 -18.16 21.08 0.38
N ALA A 155 -17.21 20.26 -0.10
CA ALA A 155 -16.71 19.13 0.68
C ALA A 155 -15.99 19.60 1.96
N ALA A 156 -15.22 20.69 1.88
CA ALA A 156 -14.59 21.31 3.05
C ALA A 156 -15.62 21.88 4.02
N GLU A 157 -16.63 22.61 3.51
CA GLU A 157 -17.73 23.16 4.32
C GLU A 157 -18.53 22.07 5.04
N LEU A 158 -18.73 20.91 4.40
CA LEU A 158 -19.35 19.74 5.04
C LEU A 158 -18.56 19.29 6.27
N ILE A 159 -17.24 19.18 6.14
CA ILE A 159 -16.36 18.79 7.26
C ILE A 159 -16.33 19.86 8.35
N ASP A 160 -16.20 21.14 7.98
CA ASP A 160 -16.18 22.22 8.94
C ASP A 160 -17.47 22.28 9.77
N GLU A 161 -18.64 22.04 9.15
CA GLU A 161 -19.92 22.01 9.86
C GLU A 161 -20.01 20.80 10.81
N LEU A 162 -19.52 19.62 10.41
CA LEU A 162 -19.46 18.45 11.30
C LEU A 162 -18.61 18.71 12.54
N VAL A 163 -17.44 19.31 12.36
CA VAL A 163 -16.57 19.71 13.47
C VAL A 163 -17.27 20.71 14.38
N LYS A 164 -17.92 21.72 13.79
CA LYS A 164 -18.65 22.76 14.53
C LYS A 164 -19.86 22.23 15.30
N THR A 165 -20.53 21.18 14.81
CA THR A 165 -21.63 20.52 15.52
C THR A 165 -21.16 19.47 16.53
N GLY A 166 -19.85 19.27 16.67
CA GLY A 166 -19.23 18.47 17.72
C GLY A 166 -18.88 17.04 17.32
N THR A 167 -18.84 16.71 16.02
CA THR A 167 -18.31 15.42 15.57
C THR A 167 -16.81 15.34 15.88
N PRO A 168 -16.32 14.30 16.59
CA PRO A 168 -14.90 14.11 16.85
C PRO A 168 -14.09 13.98 15.55
N VAL A 169 -12.88 14.54 15.52
CA VAL A 169 -12.02 14.52 14.32
C VAL A 169 -11.65 13.10 13.94
N GLU A 170 -11.43 12.23 14.91
CA GLU A 170 -11.15 10.80 14.75
C GLU A 170 -12.27 10.12 13.97
N GLN A 171 -13.53 10.45 14.25
CA GLN A 171 -14.68 9.90 13.52
C GLN A 171 -14.70 10.39 12.07
N ILE A 172 -14.33 11.64 11.81
CA ILE A 172 -14.23 12.17 10.43
C ILE A 172 -13.14 11.43 9.65
N TYR A 173 -12.00 11.17 10.28
CA TYR A 173 -10.90 10.43 9.66
C TYR A 173 -11.31 8.99 9.33
N GLU A 174 -11.83 8.27 10.32
CA GLU A 174 -12.19 6.85 10.19
C GLU A 174 -13.39 6.66 9.24
N TYR A 175 -14.47 7.43 9.45
CA TYR A 175 -15.76 7.16 8.82
C TYR A 175 -16.03 7.99 7.56
N ILE A 176 -15.21 9.00 7.25
CA ILE A 176 -15.34 9.78 6.01
C ILE A 176 -14.06 9.69 5.19
N PHE A 177 -12.93 10.21 5.68
CA PHE A 177 -11.72 10.29 4.85
C PHE A 177 -11.20 8.91 4.46
N GLN A 178 -11.01 8.00 5.41
CA GLN A 178 -10.46 6.68 5.11
C GLN A 178 -11.36 5.89 4.15
N VAL A 179 -12.66 5.77 4.46
CA VAL A 179 -13.58 5.00 3.61
C VAL A 179 -13.74 5.58 2.21
N THR A 180 -13.72 6.90 2.07
CA THR A 180 -13.85 7.54 0.74
C THR A 180 -12.58 7.40 -0.08
N GLN A 181 -11.39 7.38 0.54
CA GLN A 181 -10.14 7.08 -0.16
C GLN A 181 -10.10 5.63 -0.66
N TYR A 182 -10.55 4.67 0.16
CA TYR A 182 -10.69 3.29 -0.30
C TYR A 182 -11.72 3.16 -1.42
N GLU A 183 -12.86 3.85 -1.32
CA GLU A 183 -13.87 3.86 -2.37
C GLU A 183 -13.35 4.44 -3.68
N VAL A 184 -12.64 5.58 -3.65
CA VAL A 184 -12.01 6.17 -4.84
C VAL A 184 -11.02 5.20 -5.49
N GLY A 185 -10.20 4.52 -4.69
CA GLY A 185 -9.29 3.47 -5.18
C GLY A 185 -10.04 2.32 -5.85
N SER A 186 -11.14 1.87 -5.25
CA SER A 186 -12.03 0.84 -5.78
C SER A 186 -12.65 1.26 -7.12
N LEU A 187 -13.23 2.47 -7.19
CA LEU A 187 -13.82 3.04 -8.40
C LEU A 187 -12.80 3.19 -9.53
N TRP A 188 -11.56 3.58 -9.20
CA TRP A 188 -10.47 3.66 -10.17
C TRP A 188 -10.08 2.29 -10.69
N GLN A 189 -9.95 1.30 -9.79
CA GLN A 189 -9.66 -0.08 -10.14
C GLN A 189 -10.73 -0.67 -11.07
N MET A 190 -11.99 -0.37 -10.78
CA MET A 190 -13.17 -0.72 -11.57
C MET A 190 -13.35 0.14 -12.83
N ASN A 191 -12.39 1.01 -13.16
CA ASN A 191 -12.43 1.88 -14.34
C ASN A 191 -13.70 2.76 -14.42
N GLN A 192 -14.32 3.05 -13.27
CA GLN A 192 -15.48 3.94 -13.15
C GLN A 192 -15.07 5.40 -13.03
N VAL A 193 -13.88 5.66 -12.47
CA VAL A 193 -13.25 6.98 -12.43
C VAL A 193 -11.84 6.91 -13.02
N THR A 194 -11.36 8.04 -13.54
CA THR A 194 -9.99 8.14 -14.08
C THR A 194 -8.97 8.39 -12.97
N VAL A 195 -7.69 8.15 -13.26
CA VAL A 195 -6.59 8.53 -12.36
C VAL A 195 -6.58 10.03 -12.02
N ALA A 196 -7.10 10.89 -12.92
CA ALA A 196 -7.23 12.31 -12.64
C ALA A 196 -8.27 12.61 -11.54
N HIS A 197 -9.36 11.83 -11.48
CA HIS A 197 -10.33 11.93 -10.39
C HIS A 197 -9.72 11.45 -9.08
N GLU A 198 -9.01 10.32 -9.09
CA GLU A 198 -8.29 9.82 -7.91
C GLU A 198 -7.35 10.89 -7.35
N HIS A 199 -6.44 11.42 -8.18
CA HIS A 199 -5.51 12.46 -7.76
C HIS A 199 -6.23 13.72 -7.24
N TYR A 200 -7.32 14.14 -7.89
CA TYR A 200 -8.11 15.27 -7.43
C TYR A 200 -8.73 15.01 -6.05
N CYS A 201 -9.36 13.85 -5.85
CA CYS A 201 -9.96 13.46 -4.59
C CYS A 201 -8.91 13.40 -3.46
N THR A 202 -7.77 12.73 -3.70
CA THR A 202 -6.66 12.63 -2.76
C THR A 202 -6.11 14.01 -2.38
N ALA A 203 -5.84 14.88 -3.35
CA ALA A 203 -5.34 16.24 -3.10
C ALA A 203 -6.37 17.12 -2.36
N ALA A 204 -7.66 16.99 -2.70
CA ALA A 204 -8.72 17.72 -2.01
C ALA A 204 -8.88 17.26 -0.56
N THR A 205 -8.83 15.95 -0.29
CA THR A 205 -8.86 15.41 1.07
C THR A 205 -7.64 15.87 1.87
N GLN A 206 -6.44 15.82 1.32
CA GLN A 206 -5.23 16.34 1.97
C GLN A 206 -5.34 17.83 2.35
N LEU A 207 -5.93 18.67 1.49
CA LEU A 207 -6.21 20.07 1.80
C LEU A 207 -7.19 20.21 2.97
N ILE A 208 -8.26 19.41 2.96
CA ILE A 208 -9.32 19.46 3.98
C ILE A 208 -8.79 18.98 5.33
N MET A 209 -7.96 17.92 5.35
CA MET A 209 -7.25 17.46 6.57
C MET A 209 -6.44 18.59 7.20
N SER A 210 -5.69 19.37 6.41
CA SER A 210 -4.88 20.50 6.93
C SER A 210 -5.71 21.58 7.61
N ARG A 211 -7.02 21.71 7.30
CA ARG A 211 -7.90 22.68 7.98
C ARG A 211 -8.18 22.31 9.43
N LEU A 212 -7.98 21.04 9.79
CA LEU A 212 -8.25 20.49 11.11
C LEU A 212 -7.05 20.64 12.08
N TYR A 213 -5.90 21.09 11.58
CA TYR A 213 -4.67 21.29 12.37
C TYR A 213 -4.79 22.18 13.59
N PRO A 214 -5.61 23.25 13.61
CA PRO A 214 -5.86 23.99 14.85
C PRO A 214 -6.44 23.14 15.99
N ILE A 215 -7.16 22.06 15.67
CA ILE A 215 -7.74 21.12 16.65
C ILE A 215 -6.75 20.00 16.93
N ILE A 216 -6.17 19.40 15.88
CA ILE A 216 -5.23 18.27 15.99
C ILE A 216 -4.01 18.63 16.84
N PHE A 217 -3.45 19.84 16.67
CA PHE A 217 -2.27 20.29 17.41
C PHE A 217 -2.60 21.01 18.72
N SER A 218 -3.85 20.94 19.20
CA SER A 218 -4.27 21.60 20.45
C SER A 218 -3.96 20.79 21.72
N THR A 219 -3.66 19.49 21.57
CA THR A 219 -3.33 18.61 22.70
C THR A 219 -1.92 18.91 23.26
N GLU A 220 -1.82 18.97 24.58
CA GLU A 220 -0.53 19.15 25.27
C GLU A 220 0.40 17.95 25.02
N LYS A 221 1.68 18.22 24.76
CA LYS A 221 2.66 17.19 24.45
C LYS A 221 3.14 16.46 25.69
N HIS A 222 3.12 15.13 25.68
CA HIS A 222 3.62 14.30 26.79
C HIS A 222 5.08 13.85 26.63
N GLY A 223 5.79 14.41 25.64
CA GLY A 223 7.24 14.26 25.47
C GLY A 223 7.70 13.10 24.58
N SER A 224 6.80 12.21 24.17
CA SER A 224 7.14 11.14 23.22
C SER A 224 7.18 11.67 21.78
N ARG A 225 8.17 11.22 21.00
CA ARG A 225 8.44 11.73 19.65
C ARG A 225 8.37 10.64 18.61
N MET A 226 7.73 10.94 17.48
CA MET A 226 7.60 10.02 16.35
C MET A 226 8.18 10.65 15.08
N VAL A 227 8.90 9.87 14.28
CA VAL A 227 9.17 10.19 12.87
C VAL A 227 8.32 9.27 12.01
N ALA A 228 7.59 9.83 11.04
CA ALA A 228 6.63 9.09 10.24
C ALA A 228 6.81 9.34 8.75
N CYS A 229 6.89 8.28 7.93
CA CYS A 229 7.06 8.41 6.48
C CYS A 229 6.56 7.20 5.69
N SER A 230 6.43 7.37 4.38
CA SER A 230 6.45 6.25 3.44
C SER A 230 7.86 6.05 2.89
N VAL A 231 8.28 4.80 2.75
CA VAL A 231 9.64 4.43 2.32
C VAL A 231 9.97 4.91 0.91
N SER A 232 11.26 4.93 0.54
CA SER A 232 11.71 5.29 -0.81
C SER A 232 10.98 4.52 -1.92
N GLY A 233 10.42 5.28 -2.88
CA GLY A 233 9.61 4.81 -3.99
C GLY A 233 8.12 4.64 -3.68
N GLU A 234 7.70 4.73 -2.41
CA GLU A 234 6.29 4.72 -2.02
C GLU A 234 5.71 6.13 -2.07
N LEU A 235 4.74 6.33 -2.96
CA LEU A 235 4.09 7.63 -3.18
C LEU A 235 2.80 7.78 -2.36
N HIS A 236 2.27 6.70 -1.80
CA HIS A 236 1.04 6.73 -1.03
C HIS A 236 1.33 7.14 0.41
N GLU A 237 0.91 8.35 0.79
CA GLU A 237 1.21 8.94 2.10
C GLU A 237 -0.01 9.23 2.98
N ILE A 238 -1.24 9.18 2.42
CA ILE A 238 -2.42 9.62 3.18
C ILE A 238 -2.65 8.80 4.45
N GLY A 239 -2.39 7.48 4.39
CA GLY A 239 -2.53 6.60 5.55
C GLY A 239 -1.56 6.93 6.68
N ILE A 240 -0.28 7.18 6.37
CA ILE A 240 0.72 7.54 7.39
C ILE A 240 0.50 8.96 7.91
N ARG A 241 -0.02 9.86 7.08
CA ARG A 241 -0.47 11.18 7.52
C ARG A 241 -1.61 11.08 8.53
N MET A 242 -2.64 10.28 8.25
CA MET A 242 -3.72 10.02 9.20
C MET A 242 -3.20 9.45 10.52
N VAL A 243 -2.27 8.48 10.48
CA VAL A 243 -1.64 7.96 11.70
C VAL A 243 -0.89 9.07 12.44
N SER A 244 -0.12 9.91 11.74
CA SER A 244 0.59 11.04 12.36
C SER A 244 -0.37 12.00 13.07
N ASP A 245 -1.48 12.34 12.42
CA ASP A 245 -2.50 13.22 13.00
C ASP A 245 -3.18 12.59 14.25
N TYR A 246 -3.35 11.26 14.30
CA TYR A 246 -3.83 10.56 15.51
C TYR A 246 -2.83 10.63 16.67
N PHE A 247 -1.54 10.46 16.39
CA PHE A 247 -0.49 10.60 17.40
C PHE A 247 -0.44 12.02 17.97
N GLU A 248 -0.64 13.03 17.11
CA GLU A 248 -0.70 14.44 17.52
C GLU A 248 -1.87 14.72 18.46
N MET A 249 -3.04 14.14 18.16
CA MET A 249 -4.25 14.24 19.01
C MET A 249 -4.07 13.54 20.37
N ASP A 250 -3.26 12.48 20.44
CA ASP A 250 -2.90 11.77 21.68
C ASP A 250 -1.86 12.52 22.53
N GLY A 251 -1.12 13.47 21.94
CA GLY A 251 -0.10 14.28 22.61
C GLY A 251 1.34 13.88 22.29
N TRP A 252 1.57 13.04 21.28
CA TRP A 252 2.90 12.83 20.71
C TRP A 252 3.34 14.04 19.88
N ASP A 253 4.65 14.25 19.79
CA ASP A 253 5.27 15.18 18.84
C ASP A 253 5.67 14.40 17.58
N SER A 254 4.88 14.52 16.52
CA SER A 254 5.06 13.76 15.28
C SER A 254 5.75 14.61 14.21
N TYR A 255 6.84 14.06 13.68
CA TYR A 255 7.56 14.60 12.54
C TYR A 255 7.21 13.80 11.28
N TYR A 256 6.17 14.25 10.60
CA TYR A 256 5.68 13.64 9.36
C TYR A 256 6.48 14.13 8.15
N LEU A 257 7.15 13.20 7.46
CA LEU A 257 8.05 13.45 6.34
C LEU A 257 7.43 13.22 4.95
N GLY A 258 6.19 12.71 4.89
CA GLY A 258 5.52 12.42 3.62
C GLY A 258 6.00 11.14 2.94
N SER A 259 5.84 11.14 1.62
CA SER A 259 6.15 10.03 0.72
C SER A 259 7.60 10.00 0.22
N ASN A 260 8.01 8.83 -0.32
CA ASN A 260 9.26 8.63 -1.05
C ASN A 260 10.52 9.04 -0.26
N MET A 261 10.56 8.74 1.04
CA MET A 261 11.64 9.21 1.91
C MET A 261 12.94 8.41 1.68
N PRO A 262 14.07 9.06 1.31
CA PRO A 262 15.35 8.35 1.15
C PRO A 262 15.96 7.90 2.48
N ASP A 263 16.41 6.64 2.54
CA ASP A 263 16.90 5.99 3.77
C ASP A 263 17.99 6.77 4.52
N GLY A 264 18.93 7.41 3.80
CA GLY A 264 20.02 8.17 4.43
C GLY A 264 19.51 9.35 5.24
N HIS A 265 18.65 10.17 4.62
CA HIS A 265 18.08 11.35 5.25
C HIS A 265 17.02 11.01 6.30
N LEU A 266 16.35 9.84 6.18
CA LEU A 266 15.45 9.36 7.22
C LEU A 266 16.21 9.08 8.52
N ILE A 267 17.38 8.44 8.43
CA ILE A 267 18.24 8.19 9.59
C ILE A 267 18.71 9.51 10.23
N ASP A 268 19.06 10.50 9.41
CA ASP A 268 19.40 11.84 9.92
C ASP A 268 18.23 12.48 10.67
N ALA A 269 17.01 12.40 10.12
CA ALA A 269 15.81 12.93 10.76
C ALA A 269 15.47 12.23 12.08
N ILE A 270 15.63 10.90 12.17
CA ILE A 270 15.46 10.14 13.41
C ILE A 270 16.38 10.69 14.51
N ARG A 271 17.64 10.99 14.16
CA ARG A 271 18.60 11.60 15.09
C ARG A 271 18.21 13.03 15.47
N GLU A 272 17.96 13.89 14.47
CA GLU A 272 17.67 15.32 14.68
C GLU A 272 16.46 15.53 15.60
N HIS A 273 15.43 14.70 15.43
CA HIS A 273 14.21 14.79 16.22
C HIS A 273 14.25 13.98 17.53
N ASN A 274 15.30 13.18 17.76
CA ASN A 274 15.39 12.23 18.88
C ASN A 274 14.13 11.36 18.95
N ALA A 275 13.81 10.67 17.85
CA ALA A 275 12.58 9.89 17.76
C ALA A 275 12.60 8.71 18.74
N ASP A 276 11.49 8.51 19.45
CA ASP A 276 11.24 7.29 20.24
C ASP A 276 10.61 6.20 19.37
N LEU A 277 9.87 6.62 18.34
CA LEU A 277 9.17 5.77 17.39
C LEU A 277 9.46 6.19 15.94
N LEU A 278 9.77 5.21 15.10
CA LEU A 278 9.73 5.32 13.64
C LEU A 278 8.48 4.59 13.13
N ALA A 279 7.57 5.32 12.48
CA ALA A 279 6.40 4.75 11.82
C ALA A 279 6.59 4.74 10.30
N ILE A 280 6.52 3.55 9.69
CA ILE A 280 6.69 3.36 8.24
C ILE A 280 5.41 2.80 7.65
N SER A 281 4.89 3.43 6.60
CA SER A 281 3.77 2.90 5.83
C SER A 281 4.18 2.48 4.42
N ILE A 282 3.60 1.39 3.95
CA ILE A 282 3.64 0.97 2.54
C ILE A 282 2.26 0.54 2.06
N THR A 283 1.94 0.90 0.82
CA THR A 283 0.73 0.42 0.15
C THR A 283 1.06 -0.74 -0.78
N LEU A 284 2.20 -0.64 -1.48
CA LEU A 284 2.62 -1.64 -2.45
C LEU A 284 3.47 -2.74 -1.80
N PRO A 285 3.09 -4.02 -1.90
CA PRO A 285 3.92 -5.13 -1.44
C PRO A 285 5.34 -5.16 -1.99
N LEU A 286 5.56 -4.56 -3.17
CA LEU A 286 6.88 -4.38 -3.79
C LEU A 286 7.88 -3.62 -2.91
N HIS A 287 7.40 -2.88 -1.91
CA HIS A 287 8.24 -2.12 -0.99
C HIS A 287 8.61 -2.87 0.29
N ILE A 288 8.07 -4.06 0.54
CA ILE A 288 8.38 -4.83 1.76
C ILE A 288 9.88 -5.11 1.89
N GLY A 289 10.53 -5.54 0.79
CA GLY A 289 11.98 -5.78 0.79
C GLY A 289 12.80 -4.53 1.13
N LYS A 290 12.34 -3.34 0.70
CA LYS A 290 12.99 -2.07 1.03
C LYS A 290 12.83 -1.74 2.52
N VAL A 291 11.63 -1.90 3.08
CA VAL A 291 11.37 -1.69 4.51
C VAL A 291 12.24 -2.63 5.35
N LYS A 292 12.34 -3.91 4.97
CA LYS A 292 13.21 -4.86 5.64
C LYS A 292 14.68 -4.40 5.64
N ALA A 293 15.21 -4.01 4.48
CA ALA A 293 16.59 -3.53 4.37
C ALA A 293 16.84 -2.25 5.19
N LEU A 294 15.87 -1.34 5.23
CA LEU A 294 15.92 -0.13 6.05
C LEU A 294 15.95 -0.48 7.55
N ILE A 295 15.09 -1.39 8.01
CA ILE A 295 15.07 -1.86 9.40
C ILE A 295 16.41 -2.51 9.76
N GLU A 296 16.93 -3.41 8.92
CA GLU A 296 18.23 -4.06 9.14
C GLU A 296 19.37 -3.03 9.25
N LYS A 297 19.35 -1.99 8.41
CA LYS A 297 20.31 -0.88 8.47
C LYS A 297 20.21 -0.09 9.77
N ILE A 298 19.00 0.23 10.22
CA ILE A 298 18.77 0.97 11.48
C ILE A 298 19.22 0.13 12.68
N ARG A 299 18.86 -1.17 12.71
CA ARG A 299 19.26 -2.11 13.77
C ARG A 299 20.76 -2.38 13.82
N GLY A 300 21.50 -2.10 12.75
CA GLY A 300 22.96 -2.16 12.73
C GLY A 300 23.65 -0.98 13.41
N ILE A 301 22.91 0.01 13.93
CA ILE A 301 23.43 1.23 14.55
C ILE A 301 23.09 1.20 16.05
N GLU A 302 24.09 1.02 16.91
CA GLU A 302 23.92 0.89 18.38
C GLU A 302 23.17 2.09 19.02
N GLU A 303 23.26 3.29 18.43
CA GLU A 303 22.52 4.49 18.85
C GLU A 303 21.00 4.29 18.89
N TYR A 304 20.47 3.35 18.07
CA TYR A 304 19.03 3.14 17.87
C TYR A 304 18.50 1.84 18.49
N ASP A 305 19.23 1.23 19.43
CA ASP A 305 18.76 0.02 20.14
C ASP A 305 17.42 0.24 20.87
N ASN A 306 17.16 1.47 21.33
CA ASN A 306 15.93 1.83 22.02
C ASN A 306 14.82 2.33 21.09
N LEU A 307 15.12 2.64 19.82
CA LEU A 307 14.14 3.11 18.85
C LEU A 307 13.11 2.01 18.58
N LYS A 308 11.84 2.35 18.74
CA LYS A 308 10.74 1.47 18.31
C LYS A 308 10.43 1.69 16.84
N ILE A 309 10.16 0.62 16.12
CA ILE A 309 9.81 0.64 14.70
C ILE A 309 8.44 0.00 14.54
N MET A 310 7.46 0.80 14.14
CA MET A 310 6.13 0.35 13.77
C MET A 310 5.96 0.40 12.26
N VAL A 311 5.34 -0.63 11.70
CA VAL A 311 5.06 -0.73 10.28
C VAL A 311 3.55 -0.84 10.04
N GLY A 312 3.09 -0.33 8.90
CA GLY A 312 1.67 -0.35 8.56
C GLY A 312 1.39 -0.21 7.07
N GLY A 313 0.10 -0.12 6.75
CA GLY A 313 -0.40 -0.08 5.38
C GLY A 313 -0.87 -1.46 4.87
N TYR A 314 -1.31 -1.51 3.61
CA TYR A 314 -2.08 -2.62 3.06
C TYR A 314 -1.43 -4.01 3.24
N PRO A 315 -0.12 -4.21 2.97
CA PRO A 315 0.49 -5.53 3.07
C PRO A 315 0.45 -6.13 4.47
N PHE A 316 0.61 -5.30 5.51
CA PHE A 316 0.52 -5.75 6.89
C PHE A 316 -0.91 -6.15 7.22
N GLY A 317 -1.92 -5.48 6.63
CA GLY A 317 -3.35 -5.82 6.59
C GLY A 317 -3.65 -7.28 6.25
N VAL A 318 -2.98 -7.79 5.22
CA VAL A 318 -3.36 -9.03 4.53
C VAL A 318 -2.38 -10.18 4.73
N ILE A 319 -1.19 -9.93 5.29
CA ILE A 319 -0.17 -10.95 5.58
C ILE A 319 0.03 -11.03 7.10
N PRO A 320 -0.52 -12.06 7.77
CA PRO A 320 -0.28 -12.27 9.19
C PRO A 320 1.21 -12.46 9.52
N GLY A 321 1.69 -11.74 10.53
CA GLY A 321 3.04 -11.84 11.05
C GLY A 321 4.15 -11.30 10.14
N LEU A 322 3.80 -10.37 9.25
CA LEU A 322 4.75 -9.76 8.32
C LEU A 322 5.78 -8.88 9.05
N GLU A 323 5.33 -8.16 10.07
CA GLU A 323 6.14 -7.28 10.90
C GLU A 323 7.33 -8.02 11.56
N GLN A 324 7.11 -9.23 12.11
CA GLN A 324 8.19 -10.03 12.70
C GLN A 324 9.15 -10.55 11.63
N LYS A 325 8.63 -10.93 10.44
CA LYS A 325 9.48 -11.40 9.33
C LYS A 325 10.46 -10.35 8.82
N ILE A 326 10.14 -9.06 9.00
CA ILE A 326 10.99 -7.94 8.55
C ILE A 326 11.71 -7.22 9.70
N GLY A 327 11.54 -7.66 10.95
CA GLY A 327 12.25 -7.13 12.12
C GLY A 327 11.66 -5.86 12.73
N ALA A 328 10.40 -5.53 12.43
CA ALA A 328 9.68 -4.43 13.09
C ALA A 328 9.21 -4.86 14.49
N ASP A 329 9.01 -3.89 15.39
CA ASP A 329 8.53 -4.14 16.75
C ASP A 329 7.01 -4.36 16.81
N ALA A 330 6.26 -3.67 15.94
CA ALA A 330 4.80 -3.76 15.92
C ALA A 330 4.17 -3.37 14.57
N THR A 331 2.89 -3.70 14.44
CA THR A 331 1.96 -3.21 13.41
C THR A 331 0.60 -2.95 14.05
N ALA A 332 -0.24 -2.13 13.41
CA ALA A 332 -1.62 -1.89 13.83
C ALA A 332 -2.60 -1.98 12.65
N ARG A 333 -3.88 -2.25 12.91
CA ARG A 333 -4.94 -2.28 11.87
C ARG A 333 -5.59 -0.91 11.66
N THR A 334 -5.58 -0.06 12.68
CA THR A 334 -6.18 1.28 12.65
C THR A 334 -5.22 2.30 13.25
N ALA A 335 -5.43 3.59 12.95
CA ALA A 335 -4.65 4.66 13.52
C ALA A 335 -4.79 4.73 15.06
N ALA A 336 -6.00 4.49 15.59
CA ALA A 336 -6.24 4.40 17.03
C ALA A 336 -5.43 3.26 17.69
N GLN A 337 -5.44 2.07 17.09
CA GLN A 337 -4.64 0.95 17.59
C GLN A 337 -3.13 1.22 17.50
N ALA A 338 -2.68 1.99 16.50
CA ALA A 338 -1.28 2.37 16.37
C ALA A 338 -0.84 3.23 17.56
N VAL A 339 -1.67 4.18 17.98
CA VAL A 339 -1.44 5.00 19.17
C VAL A 339 -1.40 4.14 20.43
N GLU A 340 -2.41 3.29 20.64
CA GLU A 340 -2.48 2.37 21.79
C GLU A 340 -1.22 1.50 21.89
N THR A 341 -0.84 0.87 20.79
CA THR A 341 0.34 0.00 20.72
C THR A 341 1.63 0.78 20.98
N ALA A 342 1.75 2.00 20.45
CA ALA A 342 2.92 2.83 20.69
C ALA A 342 3.05 3.26 22.15
N ASN A 343 1.95 3.63 22.80
CA ASN A 343 1.92 3.99 24.21
C ASN A 343 2.31 2.82 25.14
N GLU A 344 2.04 1.58 24.74
CA GLU A 344 2.51 0.40 25.45
C GLU A 344 4.02 0.13 25.25
N MET A 345 4.53 0.36 24.03
CA MET A 345 5.92 0.07 23.67
C MET A 345 6.92 1.14 24.11
N VAL A 346 6.52 2.41 24.04
CA VAL A 346 7.34 3.57 24.36
C VAL A 346 6.93 4.07 25.73
N LYS A 347 7.77 3.78 26.73
CA LYS A 347 7.56 4.36 28.06
C LYS A 347 7.96 5.83 27.98
N PRO A 348 7.08 6.77 28.36
CA PRO A 348 7.43 8.18 28.37
C PRO A 348 8.66 8.36 29.27
N ASN A 349 9.67 9.08 28.77
CA ASN A 349 10.74 9.61 29.60
C ASN A 349 10.13 10.68 30.51
N ILE A 350 9.49 10.25 31.59
CA ILE A 350 9.06 11.15 32.66
C ILE A 350 10.35 11.70 33.25
N SER A 351 10.70 12.91 32.82
CA SER A 351 11.80 13.68 33.39
C SER A 351 11.51 13.82 34.88
N GLN A 352 12.35 13.21 35.72
CA GLN A 352 12.30 13.39 37.17
C GLN A 352 12.73 14.80 37.56
#